data_AF-A0A6P8X3R3-F1
#
_entry.id   AF-A0A6P8X3R3-F1
#
_cell.length_a   1.000
_cell.length_b   1.000
_cell.length_c   1.000
_cell.angle_alpha   90.00
_cell.angle_beta   90.00
_cell.angle_gamma   90.00
#
_symmetry.space_group_name_H-M   'P 1'
#
loop_
_entity.id
_entity.type
_entity.pdbx_description
1 polymer ?
#
loop_
_entity_poly.entity_id
_entity_poly.type
_entity_poly.pdbx_seq_one_letter_code
_entity_poly.pdbx_strand_id
1 'polypeptide(L)'
;MEIGKVRISEAFCIFDHHGDKYIDTRNIGNVLRFLGCVPTNKEVNEIIAATDSVENPGEAHLPKFMAHVSHLLMERKMEPASPQKLLEAFEVLDPENKRFLTKEYFGKLMSEEGEVFDKEELDAMWPVAIDPITDNIPYIFYINKLKHKTTIYDVAEAVKEELAANEKEKKK
;
A
#
# COMPACT_ATOMS: atom_id res chain seq x y z
N MET A 1 -9.77 16.63 4.27
CA MET A 1 -8.30 16.69 4.06
C MET A 1 -7.52 16.69 5.37
N GLU A 2 -7.99 17.35 6.44
CA GLU A 2 -7.26 17.39 7.73
C GLU A 2 -7.05 16.01 8.37
N ILE A 3 -8.06 15.13 8.36
CA ILE A 3 -7.95 13.77 8.89
C ILE A 3 -6.92 12.93 8.13
N GLY A 4 -6.80 13.13 6.81
CA GLY A 4 -5.76 12.48 6.00
C GLY A 4 -4.36 12.93 6.43
N LYS A 5 -4.17 14.22 6.68
CA LYS A 5 -2.91 14.77 7.20
C LYS A 5 -2.57 14.22 8.58
N VAL A 6 -3.56 14.09 9.48
CA VAL A 6 -3.37 13.49 10.81
C VAL A 6 -2.86 12.05 10.66
N ARG A 7 -3.51 11.21 9.84
CA ARG A 7 -3.06 9.83 9.60
C ARG A 7 -1.66 9.74 9.01
N ILE A 8 -1.31 10.61 8.06
CA ILE A 8 0.05 10.64 7.48
C ILE A 8 1.07 10.96 8.57
N SER A 9 0.79 11.97 9.40
CA SER A 9 1.68 12.34 10.50
C SER A 9 1.80 11.24 11.54
N GLU A 10 0.70 10.60 11.94
CA GLU A 10 0.72 9.49 12.90
C GLU A 10 1.52 8.31 12.37
N ALA A 11 1.31 7.92 11.10
CA ALA A 11 2.07 6.85 10.47
C ALA A 11 3.57 7.17 10.41
N PHE A 12 3.94 8.40 10.08
CA PHE A 12 5.34 8.83 10.06
C PHE A 12 5.96 8.77 11.46
N CYS A 13 5.27 9.29 12.48
CA CYS A 13 5.77 9.33 13.85
C CYS A 13 5.98 7.95 14.48
N ILE A 14 5.36 6.88 13.96
CA ILE A 14 5.64 5.50 14.40
C ILE A 14 7.09 5.10 14.09
N PHE A 15 7.67 5.65 13.02
CA PHE A 15 9.04 5.36 12.57
C PHE A 15 10.04 6.44 12.99
N ASP A 16 9.58 7.55 13.57
CA ASP A 16 10.41 8.58 14.19
C ASP A 16 10.81 8.13 15.60
N HIS A 17 11.96 7.48 15.71
CA HIS A 17 12.46 6.97 16.98
C HIS A 17 12.98 8.07 17.92
N HIS A 18 13.28 9.27 17.42
CA HIS A 18 13.91 10.35 18.17
C HIS A 18 12.92 11.45 18.57
N GLY A 19 11.74 11.48 17.96
CA GLY A 19 10.72 12.50 18.17
C GLY A 19 11.11 13.86 17.59
N ASP A 20 12.11 13.90 16.72
CA ASP A 20 12.64 15.12 16.10
C ASP A 20 12.01 15.42 14.73
N LYS A 21 11.05 14.58 14.32
CA LYS A 21 10.30 14.65 13.05
C LYS A 21 11.13 14.27 11.83
N TYR A 22 12.19 13.50 12.02
CA TYR A 22 12.95 12.88 10.96
C TYR A 22 12.78 11.35 11.00
N ILE A 23 12.82 10.74 9.82
CA ILE A 23 12.96 9.29 9.70
C ILE A 23 14.04 8.98 8.69
N ASP A 24 14.68 7.83 8.87
CA ASP A 24 15.51 7.24 7.84
C ASP A 24 14.68 6.98 6.57
N THR A 25 15.18 7.42 5.41
CA THR A 25 14.53 7.25 4.11
C THR A 25 14.20 5.80 3.77
N ARG A 26 14.95 4.83 4.31
CA ARG A 26 14.65 3.38 4.17
C ARG A 26 13.30 2.99 4.76
N ASN A 27 12.76 3.79 5.69
CA ASN A 27 11.43 3.55 6.28
C ASN A 27 10.28 4.13 5.46
N ILE A 28 10.52 4.93 4.40
CA ILE A 28 9.45 5.55 3.61
C ILE A 28 8.47 4.50 3.06
N GLY A 29 8.98 3.40 2.50
CA GLY A 29 8.13 2.31 2.02
C GLY A 29 7.28 1.68 3.13
N ASN A 30 7.79 1.59 4.35
CA ASN A 30 7.06 1.05 5.50
C ASN A 30 5.96 2.00 5.95
N VAL A 31 6.22 3.31 5.99
CA VAL A 31 5.21 4.35 6.31
C VAL A 31 4.05 4.29 5.31
N LEU A 32 4.36 4.23 4.00
CA LEU A 32 3.34 4.17 2.95
C LEU A 32 2.48 2.89 3.05
N ARG A 33 3.10 1.73 3.28
CA ARG A 33 2.37 0.46 3.47
C ARG A 33 1.56 0.46 4.77
N PHE A 34 2.03 1.13 5.82
CA PHE A 34 1.26 1.32 7.06
C PHE A 34 0.00 2.16 6.85
N LEU A 35 0.04 3.14 5.93
CA LEU A 35 -1.13 3.91 5.51
C LEU A 35 -2.13 3.10 4.65
N GLY A 36 -1.78 1.86 4.31
CA GLY A 36 -2.57 1.00 3.42
C GLY A 36 -2.39 1.32 1.95
N CYS A 37 -1.30 2.00 1.57
CA CYS A 37 -0.92 2.19 0.18
C CYS A 37 -0.10 0.98 -0.31
N VAL A 38 -0.10 0.75 -1.63
CA VAL A 38 0.68 -0.31 -2.28
C VAL A 38 1.60 0.34 -3.32
N PRO A 39 2.67 1.02 -2.90
CA PRO A 39 3.63 1.62 -3.83
C PRO A 39 4.56 0.56 -4.45
N THR A 40 4.94 0.79 -5.69
CA THR A 40 6.07 0.10 -6.34
C THR A 40 7.41 0.58 -5.77
N ASN A 41 8.50 -0.19 -5.90
CA ASN A 41 9.82 0.29 -5.46
C ASN A 41 10.25 1.53 -6.24
N LYS A 42 9.84 1.65 -7.50
CA LYS A 42 10.06 2.87 -8.29
C LYS A 42 9.39 4.09 -7.63
N GLU A 43 8.11 3.98 -7.28
CA GLU A 43 7.39 5.08 -6.60
C GLU A 43 8.00 5.39 -5.23
N VAL A 44 8.42 4.37 -4.45
CA VAL A 44 9.12 4.58 -3.17
C VAL A 44 10.41 5.37 -3.39
N ASN A 45 11.21 5.01 -4.38
CA ASN A 45 12.46 5.71 -4.70
C ASN A 45 12.21 7.16 -5.17
N GLU A 46 11.16 7.40 -5.96
CA GLU A 46 10.76 8.74 -6.37
C GLU A 46 10.35 9.60 -5.16
N ILE A 47 9.60 9.02 -4.21
CA ILE A 47 9.22 9.70 -2.97
C ILE A 47 10.43 9.96 -2.08
N ILE A 48 11.36 9.00 -1.95
CA ILE A 48 12.63 9.20 -1.24
C ILE A 48 13.36 10.40 -1.83
N ALA A 49 13.61 10.40 -3.14
CA ALA A 49 14.30 11.50 -3.81
C ALA A 49 13.58 12.85 -3.65
N ALA A 50 12.25 12.84 -3.69
CA ALA A 50 11.45 14.05 -3.50
C ALA A 50 11.44 14.56 -2.05
N THR A 51 11.65 13.69 -1.06
CA THR A 51 11.46 14.02 0.37
C THR A 51 12.74 14.01 1.19
N ASP A 52 13.86 13.56 0.62
CA ASP A 52 15.18 13.56 1.25
C ASP A 52 15.61 14.96 1.69
N SER A 53 16.20 15.06 2.87
CA SER A 53 16.63 16.33 3.45
C SER A 53 17.93 16.81 2.81
N VAL A 54 17.98 18.09 2.45
CA VAL A 54 19.22 18.73 1.99
C VAL A 54 20.21 18.90 3.15
N GLU A 55 19.68 19.08 4.37
CA GLU A 55 20.46 19.31 5.59
C GLU A 55 21.05 18.00 6.12
N ASN A 56 20.27 16.91 6.05
CA ASN A 56 20.63 15.58 6.53
C ASN A 56 20.32 14.52 5.44
N PRO A 57 21.20 14.32 4.44
CA PRO A 57 20.97 13.34 3.39
C PRO A 57 20.77 11.93 3.96
N GLY A 58 19.77 11.21 3.43
CA GLY A 58 19.34 9.91 3.94
C GLY A 58 18.22 9.97 4.97
N GLU A 59 17.82 11.17 5.41
CA GLU A 59 16.68 11.41 6.28
C GLU A 59 15.59 12.21 5.59
N ALA A 60 14.33 11.86 5.85
CA ALA A 60 13.17 12.63 5.40
C ALA A 60 12.57 13.43 6.56
N HIS A 61 12.25 14.70 6.33
CA HIS A 61 11.60 15.58 7.32
C HIS A 61 10.07 15.57 7.14
N LEU A 62 9.34 15.42 8.25
CA LEU A 62 7.88 15.24 8.27
C LEU A 62 7.10 16.24 7.39
N PRO A 63 7.26 17.58 7.49
CA PRO A 63 6.50 18.53 6.68
C PRO A 63 6.71 18.34 5.16
N LYS A 64 7.94 18.03 4.73
CA LYS A 64 8.26 17.81 3.31
C LYS A 64 7.62 16.51 2.82
N PHE A 65 7.74 15.44 3.61
CA PHE A 65 7.07 14.17 3.35
C PHE A 65 5.56 14.33 3.26
N MET A 66 4.93 14.97 4.25
CA MET A 66 3.49 15.21 4.30
C MET A 66 3.00 15.99 3.10
N ALA A 67 3.70 17.07 2.70
CA ALA A 67 3.30 17.88 1.55
C ALA A 67 3.30 17.05 0.26
N HIS A 68 4.37 16.29 0.03
CA HIS A 68 4.51 15.47 -1.16
C HIS A 68 3.51 14.30 -1.20
N VAL A 69 3.43 13.51 -0.12
CA VAL A 69 2.54 12.34 -0.04
C VAL A 69 1.07 12.78 -0.08
N SER A 70 0.70 13.89 0.56
CA SER A 70 -0.68 14.41 0.48
C SER A 70 -1.10 14.65 -0.97
N HIS A 71 -0.20 15.21 -1.79
CA HIS A 71 -0.49 15.46 -3.20
C HIS A 71 -0.69 14.14 -3.97
N LEU A 72 0.19 13.15 -3.80
CA LEU A 72 0.06 11.84 -4.45
C LEU A 72 -1.25 11.13 -4.07
N LEU A 73 -1.64 11.21 -2.78
CA LEU A 73 -2.88 10.60 -2.30
C LEU A 73 -4.13 11.30 -2.83
N MET A 74 -4.09 12.62 -3.01
CA MET A 74 -5.17 13.38 -3.66
C MET A 74 -5.37 12.95 -5.12
N GLU A 75 -4.30 12.55 -5.80
CA GLU A 75 -4.33 11.97 -7.15
C GLU A 75 -4.68 10.47 -7.18
N ARG A 76 -4.99 9.87 -6.02
CA ARG A 76 -5.25 8.43 -5.85
C ARG A 76 -4.10 7.53 -6.34
N LYS A 77 -2.86 8.01 -6.31
CA LYS A 77 -1.67 7.19 -6.60
C LYS A 77 -1.41 6.20 -5.47
N MET A 78 -0.86 5.02 -5.78
CA MET A 78 -0.56 3.92 -4.85
C MET A 78 -1.79 3.32 -4.16
N GLU A 79 -2.99 3.58 -4.67
CA GLU A 79 -4.20 2.98 -4.15
C GLU A 79 -4.23 1.47 -4.45
N PRO A 80 -4.55 0.61 -3.47
CA PRO A 80 -4.67 -0.82 -3.72
C PRO A 80 -5.71 -1.13 -4.79
N ALA A 81 -5.43 -2.15 -5.61
CA ALA A 81 -6.44 -2.68 -6.52
C ALA A 81 -7.66 -3.21 -5.75
N SER A 82 -8.86 -3.05 -6.32
CA SER A 82 -10.06 -3.62 -5.72
C SER A 82 -9.99 -5.16 -5.69
N PRO A 83 -10.66 -5.82 -4.73
CA PRO A 83 -10.74 -7.29 -4.70
C PRO A 83 -11.24 -7.89 -6.01
N GLN A 84 -12.17 -7.21 -6.70
CA GLN A 84 -12.69 -7.63 -8.00
C GLN A 84 -11.61 -7.60 -9.07
N LYS A 85 -10.83 -6.51 -9.15
CA LYS A 85 -9.74 -6.39 -10.12
C LYS A 85 -8.64 -7.44 -9.87
N LEU A 86 -8.34 -7.73 -8.61
CA LEU A 86 -7.41 -8.80 -8.26
C LEU A 86 -7.96 -10.17 -8.68
N LEU A 87 -9.25 -10.45 -8.42
CA LEU A 87 -9.89 -11.69 -8.81
C LEU A 87 -9.84 -11.88 -10.33
N GLU A 88 -10.20 -10.86 -11.11
CA GLU A 88 -10.12 -10.88 -12.58
C GLU A 88 -8.70 -11.20 -13.06
N ALA A 89 -7.68 -10.61 -12.43
CA ALA A 89 -6.28 -10.89 -12.77
C ALA A 89 -5.90 -12.35 -12.49
N PHE A 90 -6.32 -12.92 -11.37
CA PHE A 90 -6.08 -14.34 -11.07
C PHE A 90 -6.84 -15.28 -12.01
N GLU A 91 -8.07 -14.92 -12.41
CA GLU A 91 -8.86 -15.71 -13.37
C GLU A 91 -8.20 -15.73 -14.76
N VAL A 92 -7.52 -14.65 -15.17
CA VAL A 92 -6.71 -14.65 -16.41
C VAL A 92 -5.53 -15.62 -16.33
N LEU A 93 -4.95 -15.81 -15.14
CA LEU A 93 -3.84 -16.75 -14.90
C LEU A 93 -4.32 -18.21 -14.73
N ASP A 94 -5.62 -18.43 -14.59
CA ASP A 94 -6.25 -19.74 -14.37
C ASP A 94 -7.31 -20.04 -15.44
N PRO A 95 -6.91 -20.27 -16.71
CA PRO A 95 -7.83 -20.51 -17.81
C PRO A 95 -8.66 -21.79 -17.66
N GLU A 96 -8.18 -22.74 -16.85
CA GLU A 96 -8.87 -23.99 -16.54
C GLU A 96 -9.88 -23.84 -15.39
N ASN A 97 -9.96 -22.66 -14.78
CA ASN A 97 -10.87 -22.34 -13.70
C ASN A 97 -10.72 -23.25 -12.47
N LYS A 98 -9.48 -23.61 -12.13
CA LYS A 98 -9.13 -24.44 -10.97
C LYS A 98 -9.41 -23.76 -9.63
N ARG A 99 -9.54 -22.43 -9.61
CA ARG A 99 -9.74 -21.57 -8.42
C ARG A 99 -8.50 -21.45 -7.51
N PHE A 100 -7.36 -21.91 -7.99
CA PHE A 100 -6.05 -21.78 -7.34
C PHE A 100 -4.93 -21.73 -8.37
N LEU A 101 -3.76 -21.23 -7.97
CA LEU A 101 -2.51 -21.37 -8.71
C LEU A 101 -1.54 -22.25 -7.92
N THR A 102 -0.66 -22.99 -8.60
CA THR A 102 0.39 -23.75 -7.89
C THR A 102 1.50 -22.81 -7.44
N LYS A 103 2.21 -23.19 -6.37
CA LYS A 103 3.36 -22.45 -5.86
C LYS A 103 4.42 -22.23 -6.92
N GLU A 104 4.69 -23.24 -7.75
CA GLU A 104 5.71 -23.17 -8.81
C GLU A 104 5.32 -22.16 -9.88
N TYR A 105 4.07 -22.22 -10.36
CA TYR A 105 3.61 -21.33 -11.42
C TYR A 105 3.55 -19.88 -10.93
N PHE A 106 2.95 -19.65 -9.76
CA PHE A 106 2.85 -18.30 -9.22
C PHE A 106 4.21 -17.73 -8.79
N GLY A 107 5.08 -18.55 -8.21
CA GLY A 107 6.45 -18.16 -7.87
C GLY A 107 7.24 -17.75 -9.11
N LYS A 108 7.11 -18.49 -10.22
CA LYS A 108 7.72 -18.11 -11.49
C LYS A 108 7.25 -16.73 -11.96
N LEU A 109 5.94 -16.49 -11.95
CA LEU A 109 5.38 -15.18 -12.33
C LEU A 109 5.96 -14.05 -11.47
N MET A 110 6.01 -14.26 -10.15
CA MET A 110 6.51 -13.25 -9.22
C MET A 110 8.03 -13.02 -9.30
N SER A 111 8.80 -13.96 -9.83
CA SER A 111 10.25 -13.80 -10.03
C SER A 111 10.66 -13.33 -11.43
N GLU A 112 9.77 -13.39 -12.41
CA GLU A 112 10.11 -13.12 -13.82
C GLU A 112 9.34 -11.94 -14.43
N GLU A 113 8.15 -11.62 -13.93
CA GLU A 113 7.26 -10.63 -14.54
C GLU A 113 7.03 -9.40 -13.64
N GLY A 114 6.93 -8.23 -14.27
CA GLY A 114 6.60 -6.97 -13.57
C GLY A 114 7.68 -6.51 -12.58
N GLU A 115 7.27 -6.19 -11.36
CA GLU A 115 8.18 -5.90 -10.26
C GLU A 115 8.49 -7.19 -9.51
N VAL A 116 9.64 -7.76 -9.85
CA VAL A 116 10.02 -9.11 -9.41
C VAL A 116 10.37 -9.13 -7.93
N PHE A 117 9.96 -10.22 -7.28
CA PHE A 117 10.26 -10.51 -5.89
C PHE A 117 11.59 -11.23 -5.80
N ASP A 118 12.41 -10.85 -4.83
CA ASP A 118 13.56 -11.64 -4.43
C ASP A 118 13.13 -12.87 -3.61
N LYS A 119 14.11 -13.71 -3.26
CA LYS A 119 13.84 -14.97 -2.56
C LYS A 119 13.27 -14.70 -1.16
N GLU A 120 13.80 -13.70 -0.47
CA GLU A 120 13.39 -13.32 0.88
C GLU A 120 11.96 -12.77 0.88
N GLU A 121 11.58 -11.98 -0.11
CA GLU A 121 10.22 -11.47 -0.32
C GLU A 121 9.23 -12.59 -0.63
N LEU A 122 9.61 -13.56 -1.47
CA LEU A 122 8.80 -14.75 -1.74
C LEU A 122 8.62 -15.60 -0.48
N ASP A 123 9.71 -15.87 0.25
CA ASP A 123 9.69 -16.65 1.49
C ASP A 123 8.82 -15.99 2.56
N ALA A 124 8.76 -14.65 2.60
CA ALA A 124 7.87 -13.89 3.47
C ALA A 124 6.40 -13.93 3.00
N MET A 125 6.15 -14.04 1.69
CA MET A 125 4.80 -14.08 1.11
C MET A 125 4.13 -15.46 1.27
N TRP A 126 4.89 -16.55 1.15
CA TRP A 126 4.34 -17.92 1.17
C TRP A 126 3.43 -18.26 2.34
N PRO A 127 3.77 -17.92 3.60
CA PRO A 127 2.90 -18.21 4.75
C PRO A 127 1.53 -17.53 4.69
N VAL A 128 1.40 -16.45 3.90
CA VAL A 128 0.15 -15.70 3.73
C VAL A 128 -0.67 -16.22 2.55
N ALA A 129 0.01 -16.63 1.47
CA ALA A 129 -0.60 -17.00 0.20
C ALA A 129 -0.97 -18.48 0.09
N ILE A 130 -0.17 -19.38 0.68
CA ILE A 130 -0.27 -20.83 0.46
C ILE A 130 -1.21 -21.49 1.47
N ASP A 131 -2.04 -22.42 0.98
CA ASP A 131 -2.72 -23.40 1.82
C ASP A 131 -1.74 -24.53 2.19
N PRO A 132 -1.40 -24.72 3.49
CA PRO A 132 -0.40 -25.70 3.91
C PRO A 132 -0.80 -27.15 3.65
N ILE A 133 -2.07 -27.44 3.35
CA ILE A 133 -2.53 -28.79 3.04
C ILE A 133 -2.30 -29.12 1.57
N THR A 134 -2.59 -28.17 0.68
CA THR A 134 -2.59 -28.40 -0.77
C THR A 134 -1.33 -27.88 -1.48
N ASP A 135 -0.51 -27.08 -0.79
CA ASP A 135 0.66 -26.36 -1.33
C ASP A 135 0.32 -25.45 -2.54
N ASN A 136 -0.96 -25.11 -2.67
CA ASN A 136 -1.50 -24.22 -3.69
C ASN A 136 -1.84 -22.86 -3.10
N ILE A 137 -2.16 -21.91 -3.98
CA ILE A 137 -2.58 -20.56 -3.65
C ILE A 137 -4.05 -20.42 -4.05
N PRO A 138 -5.01 -20.66 -3.14
CA PRO A 138 -6.42 -20.37 -3.38
C PRO A 138 -6.61 -18.86 -3.42
N TYR A 139 -6.73 -18.27 -4.62
CA TYR A 139 -6.60 -16.82 -4.77
C TYR A 139 -7.71 -16.02 -4.09
N ILE A 140 -8.92 -16.57 -3.90
CA ILE A 140 -9.97 -15.90 -3.11
C ILE A 140 -9.53 -15.76 -1.64
N PHE A 141 -8.92 -16.81 -1.07
CA PHE A 141 -8.37 -16.74 0.28
C PHE A 141 -7.23 -15.73 0.34
N TYR A 142 -6.31 -15.76 -0.62
CA TYR A 142 -5.17 -14.85 -0.64
C TYR A 142 -5.60 -13.38 -0.78
N ILE A 143 -6.53 -13.06 -1.70
CA ILE A 143 -7.09 -11.70 -1.85
C ILE A 143 -7.71 -11.22 -0.53
N ASN A 144 -8.41 -12.09 0.21
CA ASN A 144 -8.97 -11.74 1.51
C ASN A 144 -7.88 -11.42 2.56
N LYS A 145 -6.71 -12.04 2.46
CA LYS A 145 -5.54 -11.72 3.32
C LYS A 145 -4.88 -10.40 2.93
N LEU A 146 -4.85 -10.07 1.64
CA LEU A 146 -4.30 -8.81 1.13
C LEU A 146 -5.18 -7.60 1.43
N LYS A 147 -6.47 -7.80 1.71
CA LYS A 147 -7.39 -6.71 1.99
C LYS A 147 -7.05 -6.03 3.33
N HIS A 148 -6.56 -4.79 3.24
CA HIS A 148 -6.45 -3.91 4.40
C HIS A 148 -7.83 -3.61 4.99
N LYS A 149 -7.94 -3.59 6.33
CA LYS A 149 -9.21 -3.27 7.02
C LYS A 149 -9.67 -1.84 6.78
N THR A 150 -8.73 -0.89 6.69
CA THR A 150 -9.02 0.54 6.47
C THR A 150 -7.78 1.22 5.88
N THR A 151 -7.88 1.65 4.63
CA THR A 151 -6.84 2.41 3.94
C THR A 151 -6.98 3.91 4.19
N ILE A 152 -5.97 4.70 3.84
CA ILE A 152 -6.10 6.16 3.85
C ILE A 152 -7.15 6.68 2.86
N TYR A 153 -7.42 5.97 1.76
CA TYR A 153 -8.43 6.33 0.77
C TYR A 153 -9.85 6.14 1.32
N ASP A 154 -10.10 5.05 2.04
CA ASP A 154 -11.41 4.80 2.69
C ASP A 154 -11.78 5.94 3.65
N VAL A 155 -10.80 6.39 4.44
CA VAL A 155 -10.99 7.52 5.37
C VAL A 155 -11.21 8.82 4.61
N ALA A 156 -10.49 9.04 3.51
CA ALA A 156 -10.65 10.24 2.69
C ALA A 156 -12.05 10.33 2.07
N GLU A 157 -12.60 9.21 1.59
CA GLU A 157 -13.95 9.16 1.01
C GLU A 157 -15.04 9.37 2.07
N ALA A 158 -14.98 8.68 3.22
CA ALA A 158 -15.94 8.87 4.30
C ALA A 158 -16.05 10.35 4.74
N VAL A 159 -14.91 11.04 4.86
CA VAL A 159 -14.88 12.47 5.23
C VAL A 159 -15.51 13.35 4.14
N LYS A 160 -15.28 13.04 2.86
CA LYS A 160 -15.90 13.79 1.75
C LYS A 160 -17.42 13.63 1.78
N GLU A 161 -17.90 12.42 2.02
CA GLU A 161 -19.34 12.10 2.11
C GLU A 161 -20.00 12.84 3.28
N GLU A 162 -19.39 12.84 4.46
CA GLU A 162 -19.87 13.57 5.64
C GLU A 162 -19.97 15.07 5.40
N LEU A 163 -18.93 15.68 4.80
CA LEU A 163 -18.93 17.11 4.46
C LEU A 163 -20.04 17.43 3.47
N ALA A 164 -20.22 16.61 2.44
CA ALA A 164 -21.27 16.78 1.45
C ALA A 164 -22.68 16.62 2.06
N ALA A 165 -22.86 15.72 3.04
CA ALA A 165 -24.11 15.56 3.78
C ALA A 165 -24.42 16.80 4.63
N ASN A 166 -23.45 17.29 5.40
CA ASN A 166 -23.59 18.47 6.25
C ASN A 166 -23.90 19.75 5.44
N GLU A 167 -23.32 19.89 4.23
CA GLU A 167 -23.65 21.00 3.33
C GLU A 167 -25.07 20.92 2.79
N LYS A 168 -25.59 19.71 2.53
CA LYS A 168 -26.98 19.50 2.10
C LYS A 168 -27.97 19.80 3.22
N GLU A 169 -27.61 19.51 4.47
CA GLU A 169 -28.43 19.84 5.64
C GLU A 169 -28.48 21.33 5.93
N LYS A 170 -27.36 22.05 5.79
CA LYS A 170 -27.31 23.52 5.97
C LYS A 170 -28.06 24.31 4.89
N LYS A 171 -28.35 23.69 3.74
CA LYS A 171 -29.09 24.28 2.62
C LYS A 171 -30.58 23.93 2.63
N LYS A 172 -31.04 23.12 3.58
CA LYS A 172 -32.45 22.83 3.86
C LYS A 172 -32.95 23.69 5.01
#